data_AF-A0A352VEJ2-F1
#
_entry.id   AF-A0A352VEJ2-F1
#
_cell.length_a   1.000
_cell.length_b   1.000
_cell.length_c   1.000
_cell.angle_alpha   90.00
_cell.angle_beta   90.00
_cell.angle_gamma   90.00
#
_symmetry.space_group_name_H-M   'P 1'
#
loop_
_entity.id
_entity.type
_entity.pdbx_description
1 polymer ?
#
loop_
_entity_poly.entity_id
_entity_poly.type
_entity_poly.pdbx_seq_one_letter_code
_entity_poly.pdbx_strand_id
1 'polypeptide(L)'
;MFLFFFTNVMRGRISSMQSHVTELLQKPKIINWIEMPSAIGEDEHIEFLKNDIFLQRHEGLMDHILKLNKICESESVYFFNLDKILSRNLINNNDALMFSKNFIQFINKYFSFKSLVHTNLIDDKLSNLFRSEGIAYIERNLEDKKNAMMTTLDMIKPFFSINNKVLRSYIRVNLEKYRYKVEILNTGGTKSPDSGIMKDLSVNGAGIILNNLNSIENYNLKDAVSINMYIRQYLIKVQIGFVTRINKDENALGITFDINSRKMLSMMAAENLSKLIYHYLEEAIKKISIGNPRVPN
;
A
#
# COMPACT_ATOMS: atom_id res chain seq x y z
N MET A 1 19.07 -16.72 0.99
CA MET A 1 18.88 -17.16 2.39
C MET A 1 17.78 -16.34 3.09
N PHE A 2 16.64 -16.13 2.43
CA PHE A 2 15.47 -15.39 2.97
C PHE A 2 14.27 -16.31 3.23
N LEU A 3 14.39 -17.61 2.94
CA LEU A 3 13.28 -18.58 2.99
C LEU A 3 13.10 -19.30 4.34
N PHE A 4 14.08 -19.25 5.25
CA PHE A 4 14.10 -20.17 6.40
C PHE A 4 13.59 -19.57 7.72
N PHE A 5 13.62 -18.24 7.89
CA PHE A 5 13.25 -17.61 9.17
C PHE A 5 11.75 -17.27 9.31
N PHE A 6 10.99 -17.25 8.21
CA PHE A 6 9.55 -16.97 8.21
C PHE A 6 8.69 -18.01 8.92
N THR A 7 9.25 -19.16 9.28
CA THR A 7 8.46 -20.24 9.83
C THR A 7 8.24 -20.14 11.34
N ASN A 8 9.07 -19.44 12.11
CA ASN A 8 9.09 -19.67 13.56
C ASN A 8 8.35 -18.64 14.43
N VAL A 9 8.02 -17.44 13.93
CA VAL A 9 7.38 -16.41 14.79
C VAL A 9 5.84 -16.51 14.80
N MET A 10 5.21 -17.18 13.82
CA MET A 10 3.75 -17.35 13.72
C MET A 10 3.31 -18.82 13.61
N ARG A 11 4.18 -19.77 13.98
CA ARG A 11 3.85 -21.22 14.01
C ARG A 11 2.96 -21.64 15.18
N GLY A 12 2.75 -20.76 16.16
CA GLY A 12 1.76 -20.94 17.20
C GLY A 12 0.35 -20.61 16.71
N ARG A 13 -0.30 -21.52 15.98
CA ARG A 13 -1.74 -21.54 15.61
C ARG A 13 -2.21 -20.79 14.35
N ILE A 14 -1.48 -20.86 13.23
CA ILE A 14 -2.05 -20.54 11.89
C ILE A 14 -1.61 -21.59 10.85
N SER A 15 -1.75 -22.89 11.17
CA SER A 15 -1.28 -23.98 10.28
C SER A 15 -2.36 -24.56 9.35
N SER A 16 -3.46 -23.85 9.07
CA SER A 16 -4.50 -24.34 8.15
C SER A 16 -5.30 -23.25 7.42
N MET A 17 -4.73 -22.07 7.20
CA MET A 17 -5.38 -21.06 6.35
C MET A 17 -5.06 -21.29 4.88
N GLN A 18 -5.92 -22.02 4.15
CA GLN A 18 -5.94 -21.95 2.68
C GLN A 18 -6.38 -20.55 2.26
N SER A 19 -5.64 -19.89 1.36
CA SER A 19 -5.92 -18.52 0.90
C SER A 19 -6.83 -18.54 -0.33
N HIS A 20 -7.86 -17.69 -0.34
CA HIS A 20 -8.88 -17.63 -1.40
C HIS A 20 -9.07 -16.18 -1.87
N VAL A 21 -7.97 -15.41 -1.87
CA VAL A 21 -7.93 -14.05 -2.41
C VAL A 21 -7.99 -14.16 -3.93
N THR A 22 -9.07 -13.67 -4.52
CA THR A 22 -9.26 -13.71 -5.98
C THR A 22 -8.33 -12.70 -6.65
N GLU A 23 -8.28 -11.44 -6.20
CA GLU A 23 -7.46 -10.35 -6.80
C GLU A 23 -7.38 -9.12 -5.88
N LEU A 24 -6.35 -8.26 -6.05
CA LEU A 24 -6.40 -6.88 -5.54
C LEU A 24 -7.33 -6.07 -6.45
N LEU A 25 -8.24 -5.27 -5.90
CA LEU A 25 -9.20 -4.47 -6.72
C LEU A 25 -8.52 -3.44 -7.63
N GLN A 26 -7.26 -3.11 -7.35
CA GLN A 26 -6.45 -2.21 -8.15
C GLN A 26 -4.98 -2.61 -7.99
N LYS A 27 -4.19 -2.39 -9.04
CA LYS A 27 -2.73 -2.42 -8.91
C LYS A 27 -2.32 -1.30 -7.93
N PRO A 28 -1.53 -1.61 -6.89
CA PRO A 28 -1.02 -0.59 -5.98
C PRO A 28 -0.05 0.33 -6.73
N LYS A 29 0.16 1.54 -6.22
CA LYS A 29 1.22 2.44 -6.73
C LYS A 29 2.56 1.78 -6.49
N ILE A 30 3.41 1.71 -7.50
CA ILE A 30 4.69 1.02 -7.38
C ILE A 30 5.78 2.05 -7.13
N ILE A 31 6.49 1.94 -6.00
CA ILE A 31 7.76 2.64 -5.80
C ILE A 31 8.88 1.64 -6.06
N ASN A 32 9.67 1.92 -7.10
CA ASN A 32 10.93 1.25 -7.34
C ASN A 32 12.01 1.98 -6.55
N TRP A 33 12.44 1.39 -5.44
CA TRP A 33 13.44 1.98 -4.57
C TRP A 33 14.82 1.42 -4.90
N ILE A 34 15.66 2.25 -5.49
CA ILE A 34 17.05 1.97 -5.79
C ILE A 34 17.89 2.27 -4.54
N GLU A 35 18.57 1.23 -4.04
CA GLU A 35 19.38 1.29 -2.83
C GLU A 35 18.56 1.71 -1.59
N MET A 36 17.48 0.98 -1.33
CA MET A 36 16.55 1.25 -0.23
C MET A 36 17.25 1.35 1.16
N PRO A 37 16.87 2.32 2.02
CA PRO A 37 17.34 2.42 3.40
C PRO A 37 17.10 1.12 4.19
N SER A 38 17.97 0.78 5.14
CA SER A 38 17.79 -0.45 5.93
C SER A 38 16.63 -0.31 6.93
N ALA A 39 16.23 0.93 7.22
CA ALA A 39 15.07 1.25 8.04
C ALA A 39 13.72 0.82 7.45
N ILE A 40 13.67 0.53 6.15
CA ILE A 40 12.48 -0.02 5.47
C ILE A 40 12.58 -1.54 5.46
N GLY A 41 12.04 -2.16 6.50
CA GLY A 41 11.90 -3.60 6.64
C GLY A 41 10.54 -4.11 6.19
N GLU A 42 10.24 -5.35 6.57
CA GLU A 42 8.99 -6.03 6.20
C GLU A 42 7.75 -5.32 6.75
N ASP A 43 7.81 -4.88 8.00
CA ASP A 43 6.73 -4.12 8.64
C ASP A 43 6.39 -2.86 7.84
N GLU A 44 7.40 -2.15 7.33
CA GLU A 44 7.24 -0.94 6.55
C GLU A 44 6.64 -1.26 5.19
N HIS A 45 7.12 -2.31 4.51
CA HIS A 45 6.55 -2.78 3.24
C HIS A 45 5.04 -3.04 3.37
N ILE A 46 4.63 -3.70 4.45
CA ILE A 46 3.23 -3.98 4.72
C ILE A 46 2.47 -2.68 4.99
N GLU A 47 3.01 -1.78 5.80
CA GLU A 47 2.37 -0.51 6.13
C GLU A 47 2.23 0.40 4.90
N PHE A 48 3.21 0.44 4.00
CA PHE A 48 3.07 1.11 2.71
C PHE A 48 1.98 0.45 1.87
N LEU A 49 1.92 -0.88 1.83
CA LEU A 49 0.91 -1.56 1.04
C LEU A 49 -0.50 -1.28 1.56
N LYS A 50 -0.70 -1.19 2.88
CA LYS A 50 -1.96 -0.71 3.44
C LYS A 50 -2.38 0.64 2.86
N ASN A 51 -1.42 1.52 2.62
CA ASN A 51 -1.62 2.86 2.07
C ASN A 51 -1.61 2.87 0.51
N ASP A 52 -1.90 1.72 -0.13
CA ASP A 52 -1.96 1.56 -1.59
C ASP A 52 -0.61 1.78 -2.29
N ILE A 53 0.49 1.44 -1.60
CA ILE A 53 1.87 1.62 -2.08
C ILE A 53 2.63 0.30 -2.01
N PHE A 54 3.03 -0.24 -3.14
CA PHE A 54 3.90 -1.39 -3.22
C PHE A 54 5.35 -0.96 -3.43
N LEU A 55 6.20 -1.29 -2.47
CA LEU A 55 7.64 -1.03 -2.57
C LEU A 55 8.34 -2.21 -3.25
N GLN A 56 9.14 -1.90 -4.26
CA GLN A 56 10.08 -2.84 -4.88
C GLN A 56 11.50 -2.41 -4.58
N ARG A 57 12.26 -3.28 -3.92
CA ARG A 57 13.67 -3.04 -3.62
C ARG A 57 14.52 -3.44 -4.82
N HIS A 58 15.35 -2.51 -5.27
CA HIS A 58 16.34 -2.72 -6.31
C HIS A 58 17.72 -2.38 -5.77
N GLU A 59 18.66 -3.29 -5.97
CA GLU A 59 20.05 -3.12 -5.55
C GLU A 59 20.99 -3.48 -6.68
N GLY A 60 22.12 -2.79 -6.74
CA GLY A 60 23.19 -3.14 -7.65
C GLY A 60 23.84 -1.95 -8.32
N LEU A 61 24.68 -2.27 -9.30
CA LEU A 61 25.36 -1.27 -10.12
C LEU A 61 24.37 -0.60 -11.07
N MET A 62 24.76 0.56 -11.60
CA MET A 62 23.96 1.37 -12.53
C MET A 62 23.47 0.58 -13.75
N ASP A 63 24.27 -0.37 -14.25
CA ASP A 63 23.88 -1.24 -15.37
C ASP A 63 22.74 -2.21 -15.03
N HIS A 64 22.59 -2.59 -13.76
CA HIS A 64 21.45 -3.39 -13.30
C HIS A 64 20.20 -2.51 -13.18
N ILE A 65 20.35 -1.27 -12.70
CA ILE A 65 19.28 -0.28 -12.60
C ILE A 65 18.73 0.06 -14.00
N LEU A 66 19.58 0.10 -15.05
CA LEU A 66 19.13 0.29 -16.42
C LEU A 66 18.10 -0.73 -16.89
N LYS A 67 18.20 -1.98 -16.43
CA LYS A 67 17.25 -3.03 -16.84
C LYS A 67 15.83 -2.75 -16.33
N LEU A 68 15.67 -1.87 -15.33
CA LEU A 68 14.37 -1.47 -14.77
C LEU A 68 13.58 -0.53 -15.67
N ASN A 69 14.22 0.16 -16.63
CA ASN A 69 13.52 1.04 -17.56
C ASN A 69 12.53 0.28 -18.48
N LYS A 70 12.72 -1.04 -18.62
CA LYS A 70 11.83 -1.94 -19.37
C LYS A 70 10.53 -2.28 -18.63
N ILE A 71 10.44 -1.94 -17.34
CA ILE A 71 9.32 -2.25 -16.44
C ILE A 71 8.43 -0.99 -16.24
N CYS A 72 8.56 0.01 -17.11
CA CYS A 72 7.90 1.31 -16.93
C CYS A 72 6.38 1.20 -17.19
N GLU A 73 5.64 0.78 -16.17
CA GLU A 73 4.19 0.92 -16.11
C GLU A 73 3.81 2.35 -15.70
N SER A 74 2.70 2.87 -16.21
CA SER A 74 2.20 4.23 -15.91
C SER A 74 1.98 4.54 -14.41
N GLU A 75 1.94 3.50 -13.56
CA GLU A 75 1.73 3.53 -12.11
C GLU A 75 3.03 3.30 -11.29
N SER A 76 4.21 3.51 -11.90
CA SER A 76 5.51 3.39 -11.22
C SER A 76 6.21 4.74 -11.00
N VAL A 77 6.90 4.88 -9.86
CA VAL A 77 7.87 5.95 -9.55
C VAL A 77 9.21 5.35 -9.16
N TYR A 78 10.28 6.14 -9.27
CA TYR A 78 11.65 5.71 -8.94
C TYR A 78 12.23 6.57 -7.82
N PHE A 79 12.63 5.93 -6.74
CA PHE A 79 13.24 6.57 -5.57
C PHE A 79 14.71 6.15 -5.50
N PHE A 80 15.62 7.11 -5.54
CA PHE A 80 17.05 6.87 -5.57
C PHE A 80 17.70 7.34 -4.27
N ASN A 81 18.42 6.44 -3.60
CA ASN A 81 19.28 6.78 -2.47
C ASN A 81 20.67 7.20 -2.96
N LEU A 82 20.90 8.50 -3.08
CA LEU A 82 22.16 9.02 -3.61
C LEU A 82 23.36 8.60 -2.75
N ASP A 83 23.23 8.56 -1.42
CA ASP A 83 24.35 8.21 -0.52
C ASP A 83 24.82 6.77 -0.73
N LYS A 84 23.85 5.85 -0.84
CA LYS A 84 24.15 4.44 -1.12
C LYS A 84 24.67 4.22 -2.53
N ILE A 85 24.15 4.98 -3.51
CA ILE A 85 24.66 4.93 -4.89
C ILE A 85 26.12 5.42 -4.93
N LEU A 86 26.45 6.55 -4.31
CA LEU A 86 27.81 7.09 -4.26
C LEU A 86 28.76 6.10 -3.60
N SER A 87 28.42 5.61 -2.40
CA SER A 87 29.24 4.65 -1.66
C SER A 87 29.43 3.32 -2.40
N ARG A 88 28.38 2.77 -3.02
CA ARG A 88 28.47 1.50 -3.79
C ARG A 88 29.33 1.64 -5.04
N ASN A 89 29.36 2.83 -5.65
CA ASN A 89 30.22 3.13 -6.79
C ASN A 89 31.59 3.69 -6.37
N LEU A 90 31.94 3.65 -5.08
CA LEU A 90 33.20 4.14 -4.51
C LEU A 90 33.51 5.60 -4.88
N ILE A 91 32.47 6.45 -4.97
CA ILE A 91 32.59 7.86 -5.31
C ILE A 91 32.87 8.69 -4.07
N ASN A 92 33.95 9.45 -4.13
CA ASN A 92 34.42 10.34 -3.07
C ASN A 92 33.52 11.58 -3.00
N ASN A 93 33.44 12.24 -1.83
CA ASN A 93 32.67 13.49 -1.70
C ASN A 93 33.11 14.59 -2.67
N ASN A 94 34.41 14.67 -2.99
CA ASN A 94 34.93 15.65 -3.95
C ASN A 94 34.43 15.43 -5.38
N ASP A 95 34.11 14.17 -5.72
CA ASP A 95 33.65 13.76 -7.04
C ASP A 95 32.13 13.63 -7.12
N ALA A 96 31.43 13.72 -5.98
CA ALA A 96 29.99 13.56 -5.88
C ALA A 96 29.22 14.50 -6.82
N LEU A 97 29.62 15.78 -6.90
CA LEU A 97 28.98 16.75 -7.80
C LEU A 97 29.14 16.37 -9.28
N MET A 98 30.33 15.89 -9.66
CA MET A 98 30.61 15.46 -11.04
C MET A 98 29.83 14.19 -11.38
N PHE A 99 29.82 13.22 -10.47
CA PHE A 99 29.02 12.01 -10.60
C PHE A 99 27.53 12.34 -10.70
N SER A 100 27.00 13.22 -9.85
CA SER A 100 25.59 13.61 -9.86
C SER A 100 25.16 14.24 -11.18
N LYS A 101 26.03 14.99 -11.88
CA LYS A 101 25.73 15.49 -13.24
C LYS A 101 25.49 14.35 -14.22
N ASN A 102 26.35 13.33 -14.22
CA ASN A 102 26.19 12.15 -15.07
C ASN A 102 24.95 11.33 -14.66
N PHE A 103 24.69 11.25 -13.36
CA PHE A 103 23.53 10.55 -12.80
C PHE A 103 22.20 11.21 -13.18
N ILE A 104 22.16 12.54 -13.25
CA ILE A 104 20.97 13.26 -13.73
C ILE A 104 20.71 12.98 -15.20
N GLN A 105 21.76 13.00 -16.03
CA GLN A 105 21.63 12.62 -17.45
C GLN A 105 21.11 11.18 -17.59
N PHE A 106 21.58 10.27 -16.73
CA PHE A 106 21.08 8.91 -16.66
C PHE A 106 19.58 8.86 -16.29
N ILE A 107 19.17 9.57 -15.24
CA ILE A 107 17.75 9.64 -14.83
C ILE A 107 16.91 10.18 -16.00
N ASN A 108 17.25 11.34 -16.55
CA ASN A 108 16.47 11.98 -17.62
C ASN A 108 16.40 11.16 -18.91
N LYS A 109 17.43 10.35 -19.19
CA LYS A 109 17.45 9.49 -20.38
C LYS A 109 16.58 8.23 -20.24
N TYR A 110 16.54 7.64 -19.06
CA TYR A 110 15.99 6.29 -18.87
C TYR A 110 14.75 6.22 -17.98
N PHE A 111 14.51 7.25 -17.18
CA PHE A 111 13.43 7.31 -16.20
C PHE A 111 12.59 8.56 -16.46
N SER A 112 11.27 8.42 -16.37
CA SER A 112 10.35 9.55 -16.61
C SER A 112 10.47 10.61 -15.50
N PHE A 113 9.73 11.73 -15.64
CA PHE A 113 9.58 12.82 -14.65
C PHE A 113 9.10 12.37 -13.24
N LYS A 114 8.86 11.06 -13.05
CA LYS A 114 8.44 10.42 -11.81
C LYS A 114 9.62 9.90 -10.97
N SER A 115 10.67 10.70 -10.86
CA SER A 115 11.89 10.35 -10.14
C SER A 115 12.09 11.26 -8.92
N LEU A 116 12.47 10.65 -7.80
CA LEU A 116 12.88 11.33 -6.58
C LEU A 116 14.27 10.86 -6.19
N VAL A 117 15.14 11.81 -5.87
CA VAL A 117 16.48 11.55 -5.34
C VAL A 117 16.53 12.01 -3.89
N HIS A 118 17.01 11.14 -3.02
CA HIS A 118 17.21 11.46 -1.61
C HIS A 118 18.67 11.33 -1.20
N THR A 119 19.08 12.16 -0.25
CA THR A 119 20.40 12.11 0.39
C THR A 119 20.28 12.56 1.84
N ASN A 120 21.24 12.16 2.65
CA ASN A 120 21.45 12.65 4.01
C ASN A 120 22.38 13.87 4.03
N LEU A 121 23.05 14.17 2.91
CA LEU A 121 23.93 15.32 2.76
C LEU A 121 23.11 16.59 2.57
N ILE A 122 23.47 17.64 3.29
CA ILE A 122 22.92 18.97 3.09
C ILE A 122 23.94 19.71 2.22
N ASP A 123 23.63 19.88 0.94
CA ASP A 123 24.52 20.54 -0.03
C ASP A 123 23.70 21.31 -1.06
N ASP A 124 23.70 22.64 -0.92
CA ASP A 124 22.97 23.55 -1.81
C ASP A 124 23.36 23.39 -3.28
N LYS A 125 24.61 23.01 -3.60
CA LYS A 125 25.04 22.82 -4.99
C LYS A 125 24.40 21.57 -5.58
N LEU A 126 24.36 20.47 -4.82
CA LEU A 126 23.67 19.25 -5.25
C LEU A 126 22.16 19.49 -5.36
N SER A 127 21.56 20.12 -4.34
CA SER A 127 20.14 20.45 -4.33
C SER A 127 19.73 21.30 -5.54
N ASN A 128 20.49 22.36 -5.84
CA ASN A 128 20.24 23.21 -7.01
C ASN A 128 20.43 22.45 -8.33
N LEU A 129 21.42 21.55 -8.40
CA LEU A 129 21.69 20.77 -9.60
C LEU A 129 20.52 19.83 -9.97
N PHE A 130 19.93 19.12 -9.01
CA PHE A 130 18.77 18.25 -9.29
C PHE A 130 17.51 19.07 -9.59
N ARG A 131 17.28 20.16 -8.82
CA ARG A 131 16.09 21.01 -8.99
C ARG A 131 16.08 21.76 -10.33
N SER A 132 17.23 22.23 -10.82
CA SER A 132 17.33 22.90 -12.12
C SER A 132 16.94 21.99 -13.29
N GLU A 133 17.10 20.69 -13.11
CA GLU A 133 16.78 19.64 -14.09
C GLU A 133 15.38 19.06 -13.88
N GLY A 134 14.58 19.63 -12.97
CA GLY A 134 13.20 19.22 -12.70
C GLY A 134 13.07 17.88 -11.95
N ILE A 135 14.16 17.36 -11.36
CA ILE A 135 14.15 16.14 -10.56
C ILE A 135 13.80 16.50 -9.11
N ALA A 136 12.83 15.80 -8.53
CA ALA A 136 12.48 15.99 -7.13
C ALA A 136 13.65 15.56 -6.23
N TYR A 137 14.01 16.41 -5.29
CA TYR A 137 15.20 16.23 -4.45
C TYR A 137 14.88 16.47 -2.97
N ILE A 138 15.30 15.55 -2.10
CA ILE A 138 15.11 15.66 -0.65
C ILE A 138 16.43 15.43 0.11
N GLU A 139 16.67 16.27 1.11
CA GLU A 139 17.82 16.19 2.02
C GLU A 139 17.30 15.76 3.40
N ARG A 140 17.21 14.45 3.62
CA ARG A 140 16.65 13.90 4.85
C ARG A 140 17.20 12.52 5.15
N ASN A 141 17.55 12.30 6.41
CA ASN A 141 17.94 10.98 6.89
C ASN A 141 16.75 10.01 6.91
N LEU A 142 16.78 9.05 5.98
CA LEU A 142 15.78 7.98 5.86
C LEU A 142 16.25 6.65 6.48
N GLU A 143 17.36 6.64 7.23
CA GLU A 143 17.75 5.49 8.06
C GLU A 143 17.03 5.47 9.42
N ASP A 144 16.23 6.51 9.73
CA ASP A 144 15.23 6.45 10.79
C ASP A 144 13.88 5.99 10.22
N LYS A 145 13.31 4.92 10.79
CA LYS A 145 12.07 4.28 10.32
C LYS A 145 10.89 5.24 10.23
N LYS A 146 10.67 6.08 11.26
CA LYS A 146 9.55 7.03 11.28
C LYS A 146 9.71 8.09 10.20
N ASN A 147 10.91 8.64 10.07
CA ASN A 147 11.22 9.64 9.06
C ASN A 147 11.11 9.07 7.64
N ALA A 148 11.62 7.86 7.41
CA ALA A 148 11.53 7.17 6.13
C ALA A 148 10.07 6.99 5.70
N MET A 149 9.23 6.50 6.61
CA MET A 149 7.80 6.31 6.37
C MET A 149 7.06 7.61 6.07
N MET A 150 7.12 8.58 6.98
CA MET A 150 6.40 9.85 6.83
C MET A 150 6.82 10.58 5.55
N THR A 151 8.13 10.65 5.30
CA THR A 151 8.66 11.33 4.12
C THR A 151 8.20 10.66 2.83
N THR A 152 8.22 9.33 2.77
CA THR A 152 7.76 8.61 1.58
C THR A 152 6.28 8.84 1.32
N LEU A 153 5.43 8.74 2.36
CA LEU A 153 3.98 8.93 2.24
C LEU A 153 3.60 10.37 1.81
N ASP A 154 4.38 11.36 2.23
CA ASP A 154 4.15 12.76 1.83
C ASP A 154 4.64 13.03 0.41
N MET A 155 5.83 12.54 0.07
CA MET A 155 6.48 12.82 -1.22
C MET A 155 5.87 12.03 -2.37
N ILE A 156 5.15 10.92 -2.11
CA ILE A 156 4.58 10.12 -3.18
C ILE A 156 3.38 10.80 -3.86
N LYS A 157 2.61 11.64 -3.14
CA LYS A 157 1.33 12.17 -3.61
C LYS A 157 1.43 12.95 -4.94
N PRO A 158 2.39 13.88 -5.13
CA PRO A 158 2.50 14.64 -6.37
C PRO A 158 2.71 13.74 -7.60
N PHE A 159 3.49 12.66 -7.49
CA PHE A 159 3.82 11.79 -8.61
C PHE A 159 2.64 10.97 -9.16
N PHE A 160 1.59 10.78 -8.36
CA PHE A 160 0.39 10.02 -8.73
C PHE A 160 -0.86 10.88 -8.88
N SER A 161 -0.74 12.19 -8.70
CA SER A 161 -1.85 13.14 -8.82
C SER A 161 -2.37 13.33 -10.26
N ILE A 162 -1.55 13.00 -11.25
CA ILE A 162 -1.77 13.33 -12.68
C ILE A 162 -2.92 12.54 -13.34
N ASN A 163 -3.41 11.46 -12.72
CA ASN A 163 -4.41 10.58 -13.36
C ASN A 163 -5.87 10.80 -12.91
N ASN A 164 -6.19 11.85 -12.13
CA ASN A 164 -7.55 12.10 -11.60
C ASN A 164 -8.23 10.92 -10.87
N LYS A 165 -7.51 9.81 -10.61
CA LYS A 165 -7.99 8.75 -9.73
C LYS A 165 -7.99 9.33 -8.33
N VAL A 166 -9.18 9.41 -7.73
CA VAL A 166 -9.34 9.73 -6.31
C VAL A 166 -8.39 8.85 -5.51
N LEU A 167 -7.43 9.48 -4.82
CA LEU A 167 -6.47 8.81 -3.97
C LEU A 167 -7.24 8.05 -2.90
N ARG A 168 -7.29 6.72 -2.99
CA ARG A 168 -7.73 5.92 -1.84
C ARG A 168 -6.61 5.94 -0.81
N SER A 169 -6.98 6.23 0.44
CA SER A 169 -6.04 6.20 1.56
C SER A 169 -5.62 4.77 1.92
N TYR A 170 -6.41 3.76 1.53
CA TYR A 170 -6.14 2.37 1.89
C TYR A 170 -6.41 1.40 0.75
N ILE A 171 -5.52 0.41 0.61
CA ILE A 171 -5.71 -0.72 -0.29
C ILE A 171 -6.92 -1.56 0.16
N ARG A 172 -7.67 -2.06 -0.82
CA ARG A 172 -8.81 -2.95 -0.58
C ARG A 172 -8.52 -4.32 -1.16
N VAL A 173 -8.71 -5.34 -0.35
CA VAL A 173 -8.65 -6.74 -0.77
C VAL A 173 -10.03 -7.12 -1.28
N ASN A 174 -10.11 -7.61 -2.52
CA ASN A 174 -11.34 -8.19 -3.04
C ASN A 174 -11.55 -9.56 -2.39
N LEU A 175 -12.75 -9.80 -1.89
CA LEU A 175 -13.10 -11.08 -1.31
C LEU A 175 -13.92 -11.89 -2.31
N GLU A 176 -13.70 -13.20 -2.31
CA GLU A 176 -14.47 -14.11 -3.14
C GLU A 176 -15.97 -13.94 -2.87
N LYS A 177 -16.74 -13.67 -3.93
CA LYS A 177 -18.18 -13.43 -3.83
C LYS A 177 -18.88 -14.61 -3.15
N TYR A 178 -19.93 -14.33 -2.37
CA TYR A 178 -20.80 -15.31 -1.71
C TYR A 178 -20.21 -16.10 -0.54
N ARG A 179 -18.95 -15.85 -0.17
CA ARG A 179 -18.28 -16.61 0.90
C ARG A 179 -18.47 -16.02 2.29
N TYR A 180 -18.53 -14.70 2.37
CA TYR A 180 -18.46 -13.98 3.64
C TYR A 180 -19.76 -13.25 3.89
N LYS A 181 -20.56 -13.80 4.80
CA LYS A 181 -21.84 -13.21 5.19
C LYS A 181 -21.59 -11.97 6.04
N VAL A 182 -22.47 -10.99 5.87
CA VAL A 182 -22.48 -9.78 6.69
C VAL A 182 -23.91 -9.44 7.07
N GLU A 183 -24.09 -8.97 8.30
CA GLU A 183 -25.32 -8.31 8.72
C GLU A 183 -25.01 -6.85 8.97
N ILE A 184 -25.87 -5.97 8.47
CA ILE A 184 -25.75 -4.53 8.61
C ILE A 184 -27.04 -3.97 9.19
N LEU A 185 -26.91 -3.10 10.19
CA LEU A 185 -28.03 -2.48 10.87
C LEU A 185 -27.83 -0.97 10.90
N ASN A 186 -28.79 -0.22 10.35
CA ASN A 186 -28.85 1.23 10.51
C ASN A 186 -29.17 1.58 11.96
N THR A 187 -28.24 2.25 12.66
CA THR A 187 -28.38 2.52 14.09
C THR A 187 -29.37 3.64 14.39
N GLY A 188 -29.74 4.45 13.39
CA GLY A 188 -30.77 5.48 13.49
C GLY A 188 -32.19 4.96 13.20
N GLY A 189 -32.34 3.72 12.73
CA GLY A 189 -33.63 3.12 12.38
C GLY A 189 -34.08 2.04 13.36
N THR A 190 -35.39 1.78 13.39
CA THR A 190 -36.00 0.68 14.19
C THR A 190 -36.11 -0.64 13.42
N LYS A 191 -35.39 -0.79 12.31
CA LYS A 191 -35.51 -1.94 11.40
C LYS A 191 -34.62 -3.09 11.85
N SER A 192 -35.00 -4.31 11.48
CA SER A 192 -34.16 -5.49 11.61
C SER A 192 -32.87 -5.35 10.78
N PRO A 193 -31.76 -6.02 11.17
CA PRO A 193 -30.55 -6.04 10.36
C PRO A 193 -30.82 -6.60 8.95
N ASP A 194 -30.26 -5.96 7.94
CA ASP A 194 -30.22 -6.50 6.59
C ASP A 194 -29.06 -7.49 6.44
N SER A 195 -29.28 -8.56 5.67
CA SER A 195 -28.23 -9.51 5.33
C SER A 195 -27.59 -9.15 3.98
N GLY A 196 -26.31 -9.43 3.87
CA GLY A 196 -25.55 -9.24 2.64
C GLY A 196 -24.32 -10.15 2.58
N ILE A 197 -23.48 -9.87 1.59
CA ILE A 197 -22.17 -10.48 1.40
C ILE A 197 -21.09 -9.39 1.39
N MET A 198 -19.92 -9.68 1.95
CA MET A 198 -18.78 -8.80 1.77
C MET A 198 -18.24 -8.89 0.34
N LYS A 199 -18.06 -7.71 -0.26
CA LYS A 199 -17.44 -7.51 -1.58
C LYS A 199 -15.94 -7.28 -1.43
N ASP A 200 -15.56 -6.35 -0.57
CA ASP A 200 -14.16 -5.96 -0.36
C ASP A 200 -13.93 -5.46 1.07
N LEU A 201 -12.66 -5.45 1.49
CA LEU A 201 -12.27 -5.06 2.84
C LEU A 201 -10.93 -4.31 2.83
N SER A 202 -10.83 -3.32 3.70
CA SER A 202 -9.60 -2.60 4.04
C SER A 202 -9.53 -2.40 5.55
N VAL A 203 -8.43 -1.84 6.02
CA VAL A 203 -8.31 -1.47 7.44
C VAL A 203 -9.36 -0.44 7.87
N ASN A 204 -9.84 0.42 6.97
CA ASN A 204 -10.74 1.54 7.31
C ASN A 204 -12.06 1.56 6.51
N GLY A 205 -12.49 0.39 6.03
CA GLY A 205 -13.77 0.30 5.32
C GLY A 205 -14.01 -1.04 4.67
N ALA A 206 -15.27 -1.25 4.31
CA ALA A 206 -15.76 -2.45 3.66
C ALA A 206 -16.71 -2.10 2.52
N GLY A 207 -16.73 -2.93 1.48
CA GLY A 207 -17.78 -3.00 0.48
C GLY A 207 -18.73 -4.14 0.81
N ILE A 208 -20.04 -3.87 0.80
CA ILE A 208 -21.08 -4.85 1.10
C ILE A 208 -22.08 -4.87 -0.04
N ILE A 209 -22.51 -6.05 -0.48
CA ILE A 209 -23.64 -6.23 -1.40
C ILE A 209 -24.81 -6.76 -0.57
N LEU A 210 -25.93 -6.06 -0.57
CA LEU A 210 -27.13 -6.47 0.14
C LEU A 210 -27.82 -7.61 -0.61
N ASN A 211 -28.42 -8.56 0.11
CA ASN A 211 -29.13 -9.68 -0.50
C ASN A 211 -30.50 -9.27 -1.04
N ASN A 212 -31.19 -8.36 -0.35
CA ASN A 212 -32.49 -7.85 -0.75
C ASN A 212 -32.32 -6.54 -1.56
N LEU A 213 -32.84 -6.52 -2.78
CA LEU A 213 -32.73 -5.39 -3.71
C LEU A 213 -33.42 -4.13 -3.19
N ASN A 214 -34.49 -4.26 -2.41
CA ASN A 214 -35.22 -3.12 -1.87
C ASN A 214 -34.58 -2.56 -0.59
N SER A 215 -33.68 -3.31 0.06
CA SER A 215 -33.07 -2.88 1.31
C SER A 215 -32.12 -1.69 1.13
N ILE A 216 -31.58 -1.45 -0.06
CA ILE A 216 -30.68 -0.32 -0.32
C ILE A 216 -31.36 1.04 -0.15
N GLU A 217 -32.68 1.11 -0.30
CA GLU A 217 -33.47 2.32 -0.08
C GLU A 217 -33.52 2.73 1.40
N ASN A 218 -33.14 1.83 2.32
CA ASN A 218 -33.11 2.09 3.77
C ASN A 218 -31.83 2.81 4.24
N TYR A 219 -30.89 3.08 3.33
CA TYR A 219 -29.59 3.67 3.66
C TYR A 219 -29.40 4.98 2.92
N ASN A 220 -28.92 5.98 3.64
CA ASN A 220 -28.44 7.25 3.09
C ASN A 220 -26.95 7.43 3.35
N LEU A 221 -26.33 8.33 2.58
CA LEU A 221 -24.96 8.74 2.87
C LEU A 221 -24.87 9.33 4.28
N LYS A 222 -23.80 8.99 4.99
CA LYS A 222 -23.49 9.35 6.38
C LYS A 222 -24.36 8.67 7.44
N ASP A 223 -25.25 7.77 7.07
CA ASP A 223 -25.97 6.95 8.05
C ASP A 223 -24.97 6.16 8.89
N ALA A 224 -25.19 6.16 10.20
CA ALA A 224 -24.45 5.33 11.14
C ALA A 224 -25.00 3.91 11.09
N VAL A 225 -24.10 2.94 10.96
CA VAL A 225 -24.44 1.52 10.84
C VAL A 225 -23.58 0.68 11.77
N SER A 226 -24.14 -0.41 12.28
CA SER A 226 -23.35 -1.49 12.88
C SER A 226 -23.24 -2.66 11.90
N ILE A 227 -22.11 -3.37 11.94
CA ILE A 227 -21.79 -4.43 10.98
C ILE A 227 -21.27 -5.65 11.73
N ASN A 228 -21.87 -6.80 11.49
CA ASN A 228 -21.35 -8.10 11.90
C ASN A 228 -20.79 -8.82 10.68
N MET A 229 -19.46 -8.97 10.63
CA MET A 229 -18.77 -9.68 9.55
C MET A 229 -18.46 -11.11 9.99
N TYR A 230 -19.02 -12.09 9.28
CA TYR A 230 -18.83 -13.51 9.54
C TYR A 230 -17.74 -14.05 8.60
N ILE A 231 -16.50 -14.05 9.08
CA ILE A 231 -15.32 -14.38 8.28
C ILE A 231 -14.69 -15.67 8.80
N ARG A 232 -15.01 -16.79 8.14
CA ARG A 232 -14.57 -18.15 8.55
C ARG A 232 -14.95 -18.43 10.02
N GLN A 233 -13.95 -18.48 10.91
CA GLN A 233 -14.12 -18.73 12.35
C GLN A 233 -14.17 -17.43 13.18
N TYR A 234 -14.04 -16.26 12.53
CA TYR A 234 -14.04 -14.97 13.20
C TYR A 234 -15.38 -14.26 13.01
N LEU A 235 -15.92 -13.75 14.12
CA LEU A 235 -16.96 -12.73 14.12
C LEU A 235 -16.30 -11.39 14.40
N ILE A 236 -16.23 -10.52 13.38
CA ILE A 236 -15.70 -9.16 13.54
C ILE A 236 -16.87 -8.20 13.59
N LYS A 237 -17.02 -7.51 14.72
CA LYS A 237 -18.08 -6.53 14.93
C LYS A 237 -17.53 -5.11 14.77
N VAL A 238 -18.08 -4.38 13.81
CA VAL A 238 -17.95 -2.92 13.73
C VAL A 238 -19.16 -2.34 14.44
N GLN A 239 -18.93 -1.75 15.61
CA GLN A 239 -19.97 -1.15 16.45
C GLN A 239 -20.60 0.06 15.76
N ILE A 240 -19.77 0.89 15.14
CA ILE A 240 -20.18 2.09 14.41
C ILE A 240 -19.32 2.23 13.16
N GLY A 241 -19.95 2.29 12.00
CA GLY A 241 -19.39 2.72 10.73
C GLY A 241 -20.34 3.69 10.04
N PHE A 242 -19.89 4.31 8.95
CA PHE A 242 -20.71 5.28 8.20
C PHE A 242 -20.83 4.91 6.73
N VAL A 243 -22.04 5.03 6.19
CA VAL A 243 -22.28 4.85 4.75
C VAL A 243 -21.60 5.99 3.99
N THR A 244 -20.69 5.66 3.09
CA THR A 244 -19.92 6.64 2.29
C THR A 244 -20.19 6.52 0.80
N ARG A 245 -20.76 5.39 0.36
CA ARG A 245 -21.16 5.16 -1.03
C ARG A 245 -22.38 4.27 -1.09
N ILE A 246 -23.26 4.57 -2.04
CA ILE A 246 -24.42 3.75 -2.40
C ILE A 246 -24.36 3.53 -3.90
N ASN A 247 -24.39 2.27 -4.33
CA ASN A 247 -24.51 1.87 -5.73
C ASN A 247 -25.78 1.04 -5.88
N LYS A 248 -26.82 1.66 -6.46
CA LYS A 248 -28.13 1.01 -6.62
C LYS A 248 -28.08 -0.13 -7.65
N ASP A 249 -27.30 0.03 -8.72
CA ASP A 249 -27.21 -0.96 -9.80
C ASP A 249 -26.61 -2.29 -9.32
N GLU A 250 -25.64 -2.23 -8.40
CA GLU A 250 -25.00 -3.40 -7.81
C GLU A 250 -25.58 -3.82 -6.46
N ASN A 251 -26.63 -3.12 -5.98
CA ASN A 251 -27.15 -3.27 -4.63
C ASN A 251 -26.06 -3.19 -3.54
N ALA A 252 -25.09 -2.28 -3.72
CA ALA A 252 -23.86 -2.24 -2.93
C ALA A 252 -23.70 -0.97 -2.10
N LEU A 253 -23.18 -1.15 -0.88
CA LEU A 253 -22.83 -0.10 0.07
C LEU A 253 -21.32 -0.06 0.28
N GLY A 254 -20.77 1.15 0.33
CA GLY A 254 -19.43 1.41 0.84
C GLY A 254 -19.52 1.96 2.25
N ILE A 255 -18.92 1.27 3.22
CA ILE A 255 -18.90 1.68 4.62
C ILE A 255 -17.48 2.06 5.01
N THR A 256 -17.33 3.16 5.76
CA THR A 256 -16.07 3.55 6.39
C THR A 256 -16.13 3.33 7.90
N PHE A 257 -14.99 2.96 8.47
CA PHE A 257 -14.75 2.87 9.90
C PHE A 257 -13.25 3.12 10.13
N ASP A 258 -12.84 3.31 11.37
CA ASP A 258 -11.43 3.46 11.73
C ASP A 258 -11.04 2.34 12.70
N ILE A 259 -10.08 1.51 12.28
CA ILE A 259 -9.57 0.39 13.08
C ILE A 259 -8.91 0.82 14.39
N ASN A 260 -8.43 2.07 14.45
CA ASN A 260 -7.82 2.64 15.64
C ASN A 260 -8.87 3.23 16.61
N SER A 261 -10.09 3.44 16.14
CA SER A 261 -11.17 4.00 16.96
C SER A 261 -11.82 2.92 17.81
N ARG A 262 -11.56 2.96 19.13
CA ARG A 262 -12.18 2.06 20.12
C ARG A 262 -13.70 2.18 20.23
N LYS A 263 -14.28 3.28 19.73
CA LYS A 263 -15.74 3.49 19.63
C LYS A 263 -16.35 2.77 18.43
N MET A 264 -15.56 2.52 17.38
CA MET A 264 -16.00 1.87 16.16
C MET A 264 -15.70 0.36 16.20
N LEU A 265 -14.54 -0.03 16.72
CA LEU A 265 -14.13 -1.43 16.85
C LEU A 265 -13.50 -1.70 18.22
N SER A 266 -13.83 -2.85 18.80
CA SER A 266 -13.11 -3.34 19.98
C SER A 266 -11.65 -3.68 19.63
N MET A 267 -10.78 -3.74 20.64
CA MET A 267 -9.37 -4.09 20.43
C MET A 267 -9.18 -5.45 19.75
N MET A 268 -9.91 -6.46 20.21
CA MET A 268 -9.87 -7.79 19.62
C MET A 268 -10.40 -7.79 18.17
N ALA A 269 -11.46 -7.04 17.87
CA ALA A 269 -12.00 -6.94 16.51
C ALA A 269 -11.00 -6.25 15.56
N ALA A 270 -10.38 -5.15 16.02
CA ALA A 270 -9.34 -4.43 15.28
C ALA A 270 -8.11 -5.31 14.99
N GLU A 271 -7.64 -6.08 15.97
CA GLU A 271 -6.52 -7.00 15.79
C GLU A 271 -6.85 -8.12 14.80
N ASN A 272 -8.03 -8.74 14.92
CA ASN A 272 -8.46 -9.81 14.01
C ASN A 272 -8.62 -9.29 12.58
N LEU A 273 -9.21 -8.10 12.42
CA LEU A 273 -9.36 -7.46 11.12
C LEU A 273 -8.01 -7.12 10.51
N SER A 274 -7.09 -6.56 11.30
CA SER A 274 -5.73 -6.25 10.85
C SER A 274 -5.03 -7.52 10.38
N LYS A 275 -5.00 -8.58 11.20
CA LYS A 275 -4.39 -9.88 10.86
C LYS A 275 -4.95 -10.46 9.57
N LEU A 276 -6.27 -10.36 9.37
CA LEU A 276 -6.91 -10.83 8.16
C LEU A 276 -6.46 -10.04 6.92
N ILE A 277 -6.48 -8.71 6.99
CA ILE A 277 -6.03 -7.85 5.89
C ILE A 277 -4.55 -8.10 5.60
N TYR A 278 -3.70 -8.18 6.62
CA TYR A 278 -2.28 -8.49 6.47
C TYR A 278 -2.05 -9.82 5.77
N HIS A 279 -2.72 -10.88 6.22
CA HIS A 279 -2.62 -12.19 5.60
C HIS A 279 -2.96 -12.12 4.10
N TYR A 280 -4.02 -11.40 3.74
CA TYR A 280 -4.40 -11.25 2.34
C TYR A 280 -3.43 -10.38 1.53
N LEU A 281 -2.87 -9.34 2.13
CA LEU A 281 -1.84 -8.52 1.50
C LEU A 281 -0.54 -9.29 1.28
N GLU A 282 -0.10 -10.08 2.26
CA GLU A 282 1.06 -10.97 2.11
C GLU A 282 0.86 -11.95 0.95
N GLU A 283 -0.31 -12.57 0.84
CA GLU A 283 -0.65 -13.47 -0.25
C GLU A 283 -0.66 -12.75 -1.60
N ALA A 284 -1.16 -11.52 -1.65
CA ALA A 284 -1.11 -10.69 -2.85
C ALA A 284 0.33 -10.33 -3.24
N ILE A 285 1.18 -9.96 -2.28
CA ILE A 285 2.62 -9.70 -2.51
C ILE A 285 3.29 -10.95 -3.09
N LYS A 286 3.03 -12.13 -2.54
CA LYS A 286 3.63 -13.37 -3.06
C LYS A 286 3.26 -13.59 -4.53
N LYS A 287 1.99 -13.37 -4.90
CA LYS A 287 1.56 -13.47 -6.30
C LYS A 287 2.27 -12.46 -7.21
N ILE A 288 2.43 -11.21 -6.75
CA ILE A 288 3.14 -10.17 -7.51
C ILE A 288 4.63 -10.51 -7.65
N SER A 289 5.27 -10.99 -6.59
CA SER A 289 6.70 -11.33 -6.57
C SER A 289 7.05 -12.58 -7.39
N ILE A 290 6.13 -13.55 -7.51
CA ILE A 290 6.30 -14.73 -8.38
C ILE A 290 6.17 -14.36 -9.87
N GLY A 291 5.51 -13.23 -10.18
CA GLY A 291 5.45 -12.65 -11.53
C GLY A 291 6.75 -12.03 -12.03
N ASN A 292 7.80 -11.93 -11.21
CA ASN A 292 9.14 -11.57 -11.68
C ASN A 292 9.84 -12.82 -12.20
N PRO A 293 10.04 -12.97 -13.53
CA PRO A 293 10.98 -13.97 -14.01
C PRO A 293 12.32 -13.66 -13.36
N ARG A 294 12.89 -14.65 -12.67
CA ARG A 294 14.29 -14.60 -12.25
C ARG A 294 15.10 -14.18 -13.47
N VAL A 295 15.68 -12.98 -13.43
CA VAL A 295 16.72 -12.61 -14.38
C VAL A 295 17.77 -13.72 -14.24
N PRO A 296 18.06 -14.50 -15.29
CA PRO A 296 19.11 -15.50 -15.20
C PRO A 296 20.41 -14.78 -14.86
N ASN A 297 21.14 -15.35 -13.91
CA ASN A 297 22.52 -14.93 -13.60
C ASN A 297 23.37 -14.88 -14.86
#